data_AF-A0A3P7MIR2-F1
#
_entry.id   AF-A0A3P7MIR2-F1
#
_cell.length_a   1.000
_cell.length_b   1.000
_cell.length_c   1.000
_cell.angle_alpha   90.00
_cell.angle_beta   90.00
_cell.angle_gamma   90.00
#
_symmetry.space_group_name_H-M   'P 1'
#
loop_
_entity.id
_entity.type
_entity.pdbx_description
1 polymer ?
#
loop_
_entity_poly.entity_id
_entity_poly.type
_entity_poly.pdbx_seq_one_letter_code
_entity_poly.pdbx_strand_id
1 'polypeptide(L)'
;MVPQSLRLQTAVTFNLSVFTPGHNCSPSVYQVRVWPAGEGNVDPAGTLLNITLTKQDLFSMANRYSRRCCFNVTSLRPGSYYRYHVVAENAAGKTPYMGYFWTRNALGSVPIESTSNRLGRASFFNQPAIIVPLTVILVFLLVICVGILFYCRHRRFEAELQPTKPA
;
A
#
# COMPACT_ATOMS: atom_id res chain seq x y z
N MET A 1 -8.09 12.25 32.20
CA MET A 1 -7.55 13.28 31.29
C MET A 1 -6.17 12.85 30.82
N VAL A 2 -5.90 12.83 29.51
CA VAL A 2 -4.58 12.46 28.97
C VAL A 2 -3.62 13.66 29.08
N PRO A 3 -2.40 13.50 29.60
CA PRO A 3 -1.37 14.54 29.68
C PRO A 3 -1.14 15.28 28.35
N GLN A 4 -0.95 16.60 28.43
CA GLN A 4 -0.75 17.46 27.26
C GLN A 4 0.54 17.13 26.47
N SER A 5 1.57 16.62 27.14
CA SER A 5 2.80 16.11 26.52
C SER A 5 2.58 14.90 25.62
N LEU A 6 1.58 14.05 25.95
CA LEU A 6 1.19 12.91 25.12
C LEU A 6 0.27 13.32 23.96
N ARG A 7 -0.38 14.50 24.04
CA ARG A 7 -1.10 15.11 22.92
C ARG A 7 -0.18 15.74 21.87
N LEU A 8 1.11 15.93 22.15
CA LEU A 8 2.06 16.61 21.25
C LEU A 8 2.66 15.71 20.15
N GLN A 9 2.23 14.45 20.03
CA GLN A 9 2.74 13.52 19.01
C GLN A 9 2.05 13.70 17.64
N THR A 10 1.78 14.96 17.28
CA THR A 10 1.03 15.40 16.08
C THR A 10 1.96 15.98 15.02
N ALA A 11 3.25 15.65 15.08
CA ALA A 11 4.25 16.15 14.14
C ALA A 11 5.21 15.06 13.66
N VAL A 12 5.71 15.21 12.43
CA VAL A 12 6.79 14.42 11.86
C VAL A 12 7.82 15.33 11.22
N THR A 13 9.09 14.99 11.37
CA THR A 13 10.21 15.71 10.78
C THR A 13 10.72 14.93 9.56
N PHE A 14 10.62 15.52 8.38
CA PHE A 14 11.21 14.98 7.16
C PHE A 14 12.62 15.52 7.00
N ASN A 15 13.63 14.65 6.99
CA ASN A 15 14.96 15.04 6.56
C ASN A 15 15.02 15.05 5.03
N LEU A 16 14.88 16.24 4.43
CA LEU A 16 14.79 16.39 2.99
C LEU A 16 16.12 16.17 2.28
N SER A 17 17.26 16.29 2.98
CA SER A 17 18.59 16.10 2.38
C SER A 17 18.87 14.68 1.88
N VAL A 18 18.06 13.71 2.31
CA VAL A 18 18.15 12.31 1.85
C VAL A 18 17.53 12.13 0.46
N PHE A 19 16.67 13.05 0.02
CA PHE A 19 16.02 12.98 -1.29
C PHE A 19 16.85 13.74 -2.31
N THR A 20 17.60 13.01 -3.14
CA THR A 20 18.42 13.60 -4.20
C THR A 20 17.74 13.49 -5.56
N PRO A 21 17.69 14.56 -6.35
CA PRO A 21 17.32 14.50 -7.74
C PRO A 21 18.39 13.75 -8.55
N GLY A 22 18.08 13.38 -9.79
CA GLY A 22 18.98 12.66 -10.70
C GLY A 22 20.42 13.22 -10.70
N HIS A 23 21.39 12.31 -10.85
CA HIS A 23 22.84 12.59 -10.79
C HIS A 23 23.38 13.13 -9.45
N ASN A 24 22.70 12.87 -8.31
CA ASN A 24 23.16 13.19 -6.95
C ASN A 24 23.50 14.67 -6.70
N CYS A 25 22.99 15.57 -7.54
CA CYS A 25 23.16 17.01 -7.39
C CYS A 25 22.17 17.58 -6.34
N SER A 26 22.50 18.71 -5.72
CA SER A 26 21.63 19.33 -4.71
C SER A 26 20.32 19.84 -5.35
N PRO A 27 19.14 19.44 -4.83
CA PRO A 27 17.85 19.90 -5.35
C PRO A 27 17.63 21.39 -5.16
N SER A 28 16.97 22.02 -6.12
CA SER A 28 16.50 23.41 -6.06
C SER A 28 15.15 23.52 -5.35
N VAL A 29 14.28 22.52 -5.54
CA VAL A 29 12.90 22.52 -5.03
C VAL A 29 12.53 21.14 -4.51
N TYR A 30 11.77 21.10 -3.42
CA TYR A 30 11.09 19.92 -2.91
C TYR A 30 9.58 20.14 -2.92
N GLN A 31 8.83 19.25 -3.56
CA GLN A 31 7.38 19.22 -3.43
C GLN A 31 6.99 18.15 -2.42
N VAL A 32 6.44 18.55 -1.28
CA VAL A 32 6.06 17.64 -0.20
C VAL A 32 4.54 17.57 -0.12
N ARG A 33 4.01 16.36 -0.26
CA ARG A 33 2.59 16.06 -0.09
C ARG A 33 2.40 15.00 0.99
N VAL A 34 1.46 15.24 1.90
CA VAL A 34 1.08 14.30 2.97
C VAL A 34 -0.44 14.22 3.05
N TRP A 35 -0.97 13.01 3.13
CA TRP A 35 -2.40 12.77 3.25
C TRP A 35 -2.69 11.51 4.09
N PRO A 36 -3.89 11.39 4.68
CA PRO A 36 -4.29 10.20 5.42
C PRO A 36 -4.27 8.99 4.49
N ALA A 37 -3.72 7.87 4.95
CA ALA A 37 -3.62 6.65 4.16
C ALA A 37 -4.91 5.79 4.27
N GLY A 38 -6.08 6.42 4.11
CA GLY A 38 -7.38 5.73 4.13
C GLY A 38 -7.62 4.85 2.90
N GLU A 39 -8.46 3.82 3.05
CA GLU A 39 -8.95 2.97 1.96
C GLU A 39 -9.91 3.76 1.06
N GLY A 40 -9.41 4.25 -0.07
CA GLY A 40 -10.24 4.91 -1.08
C GLY A 40 -9.42 5.85 -1.92
N ASN A 41 -9.74 5.91 -3.22
CA ASN A 41 -9.10 6.78 -4.20
C ASN A 41 -8.93 8.19 -3.61
N VAL A 42 -7.70 8.71 -3.62
CA VAL A 42 -7.33 9.95 -2.94
C VAL A 42 -8.11 11.09 -3.57
N ASP A 43 -9.19 11.53 -2.92
CA ASP A 43 -9.81 12.80 -3.27
C ASP A 43 -8.74 13.89 -3.09
N PRO A 44 -8.52 14.79 -4.08
CA PRO A 44 -7.55 15.87 -3.94
C PRO A 44 -7.83 16.80 -2.74
N ALA A 45 -9.07 16.78 -2.23
CA ALA A 45 -9.50 17.47 -1.02
C ALA A 45 -9.00 16.83 0.29
N GLY A 46 -8.54 15.58 0.27
CA GLY A 46 -7.99 14.86 1.44
C GLY A 46 -6.52 15.17 1.74
N THR A 47 -5.90 16.07 0.96
CA THR A 47 -4.47 16.40 1.13
C THR A 47 -4.28 17.25 2.37
N LEU A 48 -3.66 16.67 3.42
CA LEU A 48 -3.42 17.37 4.69
C LEU A 48 -2.34 18.43 4.55
N LEU A 49 -1.33 18.17 3.72
CA LEU A 49 -0.27 19.11 3.41
C LEU A 49 0.11 18.99 1.94
N ASN A 50 0.17 20.13 1.25
CA ASN A 50 0.75 20.25 -0.08
C ASN A 50 1.59 21.51 -0.13
N ILE A 51 2.91 21.36 -0.05
CA ILE A 51 3.83 22.50 -0.01
C ILE A 51 5.01 22.30 -0.93
N THR A 52 5.41 23.38 -1.60
CA THR A 52 6.65 23.51 -2.36
C THR A 52 7.67 24.27 -1.51
N LEU A 53 8.78 23.63 -1.21
CA LEU A 53 9.88 24.19 -0.42
C LEU A 53 11.08 24.45 -1.32
N THR A 54 11.63 25.65 -1.21
CA THR A 54 12.86 26.06 -1.90
C THR A 54 14.04 26.01 -0.94
N LYS A 55 15.26 26.22 -1.46
CA LYS A 55 16.45 26.36 -0.61
C LYS A 55 16.29 27.49 0.43
N GLN A 56 15.59 28.57 0.11
CA GLN A 56 15.42 29.69 1.07
C GLN A 56 14.54 29.29 2.26
N ASP A 57 13.58 28.38 2.06
CA ASP A 57 12.71 27.88 3.13
C ASP A 57 13.43 26.89 4.05
N LEU A 58 14.46 26.22 3.52
CA LEU A 58 15.26 25.20 4.21
C LEU A 58 16.56 25.78 4.82
N PHE A 59 16.97 26.98 4.42
CA PHE A 59 18.15 27.65 4.92
C PHE A 59 17.79 29.07 5.35
N SER A 60 17.76 29.32 6.66
CA SER A 60 17.61 30.69 7.16
C SER A 60 18.91 31.46 6.93
N MET A 61 18.88 32.51 6.11
CA MET A 61 20.03 33.40 5.88
C MET A 61 20.44 34.17 7.14
N ALA A 62 19.55 34.25 8.15
CA ALA A 62 19.81 34.98 9.39
C ALA A 62 20.86 34.29 10.28
N ASN A 63 21.10 33.00 10.11
CA ASN A 63 22.07 32.27 10.90
C ASN A 63 22.83 31.29 10.01
N ARG A 64 24.06 31.67 9.60
CA ARG A 64 24.95 30.92 8.68
C ARG A 64 25.21 29.46 9.06
N TYR A 65 24.86 29.07 10.29
CA TYR A 65 25.02 27.72 10.84
C TYR A 65 23.70 26.94 11.03
N SER A 66 22.54 27.56 10.81
CA SER A 66 21.23 26.88 10.97
C SER A 66 20.76 26.28 9.64
N ARG A 67 21.40 25.17 9.23
CA ARG A 67 20.90 24.36 8.11
C ARG A 67 19.64 23.61 8.59
N ARG A 68 18.45 24.04 8.16
CA ARG A 68 17.25 23.22 8.35
C ARG A 68 17.20 22.20 7.21
N CYS A 69 17.94 21.10 7.38
CA CYS A 69 17.78 19.88 6.56
C CYS A 69 16.35 19.36 6.51
N CYS A 70 15.52 19.84 7.43
CA CYS A 70 14.48 19.08 8.02
C CYS A 70 13.22 19.93 8.07
N PHE A 71 12.12 19.40 7.52
CA PHE A 71 10.83 20.06 7.48
C PHE A 71 9.87 19.38 8.46
N ASN A 72 9.28 20.18 9.35
CA ASN A 72 8.30 19.69 10.32
C ASN A 72 6.89 19.83 9.77
N VAL A 73 6.21 18.70 9.62
CA VAL A 73 4.77 18.67 9.41
C VAL A 73 4.12 18.59 10.78
N THR A 74 3.23 19.53 11.10
CA THR A 74 2.52 19.61 12.37
C THR A 74 1.02 19.40 12.18
N SER A 75 0.25 19.44 13.27
CA SER A 75 -1.23 19.34 13.24
C SER A 75 -1.77 18.02 12.68
N LEU A 76 -0.99 16.95 12.78
CA LEU A 76 -1.41 15.60 12.42
C LEU A 76 -2.33 15.03 13.51
N ARG A 77 -3.22 14.11 13.14
CA ARG A 77 -4.05 13.40 14.12
C ARG A 77 -3.18 12.36 14.84
N PRO A 78 -3.26 12.22 16.18
CA PRO A 78 -2.51 11.20 16.91
C PRO A 78 -3.03 9.80 16.58
N GLY A 79 -2.15 8.79 16.64
CA GLY A 79 -2.49 7.39 16.35
C GLY A 79 -3.02 7.12 14.93
N SER A 80 -2.63 7.95 13.96
CA SER A 80 -3.14 7.91 12.59
C SER A 80 -2.05 7.55 11.59
N TYR A 81 -2.44 6.91 10.48
CA TYR A 81 -1.57 6.46 9.41
C TYR A 81 -1.59 7.44 8.23
N TYR A 82 -0.42 7.81 7.74
CA TYR A 82 -0.24 8.81 6.70
C TYR A 82 0.66 8.29 5.58
N ARG A 83 0.36 8.71 4.36
CA ARG A 83 1.22 8.52 3.19
C ARG A 83 1.89 9.84 2.85
N TYR A 84 3.12 9.77 2.38
CA TYR A 84 3.85 10.93 1.87
C TYR A 84 4.32 10.72 0.44
N HIS A 85 4.45 11.82 -0.29
CA HIS A 85 5.10 11.90 -1.58
C HIS A 85 5.99 13.15 -1.62
N VAL A 86 7.29 12.93 -1.83
CA VAL A 86 8.29 14.00 -1.95
C VAL A 86 8.88 13.93 -3.34
N VAL A 87 8.85 15.05 -4.07
CA VAL A 87 9.52 15.16 -5.37
C VAL A 87 10.69 16.13 -5.21
N ALA A 88 11.90 15.62 -5.41
CA ALA A 88 13.11 16.44 -5.47
C ALA A 88 13.36 16.84 -6.93
N GLU A 89 13.59 18.12 -7.18
CA GLU A 89 13.76 18.68 -8.52
C GLU A 89 15.07 19.47 -8.61
N ASN A 90 15.78 19.33 -9.74
CA ASN A 90 16.90 20.16 -10.14
C ASN A 90 16.88 20.39 -11.67
N ALA A 91 17.87 21.10 -12.19
CA ALA A 91 18.02 21.33 -13.64
C ALA A 91 18.24 20.04 -14.45
N ALA A 92 18.70 18.96 -13.82
CA ALA A 92 18.93 17.67 -14.47
C ALA A 92 17.67 16.78 -14.50
N GLY A 93 16.67 17.02 -13.65
CA GLY A 93 15.42 16.27 -13.64
C GLY A 93 14.71 16.25 -12.30
N LYS A 94 13.70 15.37 -12.20
CA LYS A 94 12.86 15.18 -11.01
C LYS A 94 12.90 13.72 -10.55
N THR A 95 13.02 13.51 -9.25
CA THR A 95 12.98 12.17 -8.62
C THR A 95 11.86 12.11 -7.58
N PRO A 96 10.83 11.27 -7.79
CA PRO A 96 9.75 11.08 -6.82
C PRO A 96 10.11 10.02 -5.77
N TYR A 97 9.73 10.27 -4.52
CA TYR A 97 9.85 9.37 -3.38
C TYR A 97 8.50 9.22 -2.69
N MET A 98 8.13 7.99 -2.35
CA MET A 98 6.88 7.69 -1.65
C MET A 98 7.13 6.78 -0.47
N GLY A 99 6.33 6.95 0.58
CA GLY A 99 6.35 6.05 1.72
C GLY A 99 5.22 6.35 2.68
N TYR A 100 5.32 5.75 3.86
CA TYR A 100 4.30 5.84 4.89
C TYR A 100 4.94 6.13 6.24
N PHE A 101 4.17 6.74 7.13
CA PHE A 101 4.53 6.94 8.52
C PHE A 101 3.26 6.99 9.37
N TRP A 102 3.43 6.87 10.69
CA TRP A 102 2.34 6.97 11.64
C TRP A 102 2.67 7.98 12.73
N THR A 103 1.64 8.60 13.27
CA THR A 103 1.74 9.35 14.52
C THR A 103 1.53 8.40 15.69
N ARG A 104 2.19 8.68 16.81
CA ARG A 104 1.99 7.93 18.04
C ARG A 104 0.64 8.32 18.67
N ASN A 105 0.05 7.40 19.43
CA ASN A 105 -1.20 7.62 20.13
C ASN A 105 -0.98 8.37 21.47
N ALA A 106 -2.07 8.72 22.14
CA ALA A 106 -2.07 9.33 23.46
C ALA A 106 -1.34 8.52 24.56
N LEU A 107 -1.00 7.25 24.33
CA LEU A 107 -0.22 6.41 25.23
C LEU A 107 1.26 6.32 24.85
N GLY A 108 1.70 7.04 23.81
CA GLY A 108 3.06 7.02 23.30
C GLY A 108 3.41 5.78 22.50
N SER A 109 2.49 4.83 22.35
CA SER A 109 2.66 3.66 21.50
C SER A 109 2.39 4.02 20.03
N VAL A 110 3.19 3.42 19.17
CA VAL A 110 2.91 3.37 17.74
C VAL A 110 1.60 2.61 17.58
N PRO A 111 0.61 3.11 16.82
CA PRO A 111 -0.49 2.25 16.42
C PRO A 111 0.15 1.05 15.75
N ILE A 112 0.03 -0.11 16.39
CA ILE A 112 0.38 -1.38 15.75
C ILE A 112 -0.33 -1.29 14.41
N GLU A 113 0.43 -1.48 13.33
CA GLU A 113 -0.16 -1.79 12.05
C GLU A 113 -0.90 -3.10 12.30
N SER A 114 -2.10 -2.99 12.87
CA SER A 114 -3.02 -4.08 12.93
C SER A 114 -3.04 -4.51 11.49
N THR A 115 -2.92 -5.81 11.30
CA THR A 115 -2.98 -6.48 10.01
C THR A 115 -4.34 -6.25 9.32
N SER A 116 -5.01 -5.12 9.57
CA SER A 116 -6.17 -4.54 8.91
C SER A 116 -5.85 -3.98 7.53
N ASN A 117 -4.58 -3.77 7.15
CA ASN A 117 -4.21 -3.56 5.73
C ASN A 117 -4.26 -4.86 4.90
N ARG A 118 -4.71 -5.98 5.50
CA ARG A 118 -5.17 -7.18 4.77
C ARG A 118 -6.68 -7.40 4.87
N LEU A 119 -7.46 -6.45 5.37
CA LEU A 119 -8.93 -6.55 5.33
C LEU A 119 -9.54 -5.95 4.05
N GLY A 120 -8.73 -5.32 3.19
CA GLY A 120 -9.05 -5.04 1.78
C GLY A 120 -8.37 -6.00 0.80
N ARG A 121 -7.51 -6.92 1.27
CA ARG A 121 -7.16 -8.11 0.50
C ARG A 121 -8.38 -9.00 0.63
N ALA A 122 -9.33 -8.84 -0.31
CA ALA A 122 -10.37 -9.81 -0.59
C ALA A 122 -9.81 -11.19 -0.22
N SER A 123 -10.42 -11.86 0.78
CA SER A 123 -10.05 -13.20 1.26
C SER A 123 -9.53 -13.99 0.06
N PHE A 124 -8.44 -14.75 0.13
CA PHE A 124 -7.79 -15.35 -1.06
C PHE A 124 -8.77 -15.90 -2.13
N PHE A 125 -9.94 -16.38 -1.69
CA PHE A 125 -11.11 -16.78 -2.46
C PHE A 125 -11.92 -15.70 -3.23
N ASN A 126 -11.63 -14.41 -3.09
CA ASN A 126 -12.32 -13.28 -3.74
C ASN A 126 -11.35 -12.47 -4.62
N GLN A 127 -10.10 -12.91 -4.80
CA GLN A 127 -9.20 -12.32 -5.78
C GLN A 127 -9.52 -12.90 -7.17
N PRO A 128 -9.91 -12.08 -8.18
CA PRO A 128 -10.29 -12.58 -9.50
C PRO A 128 -9.15 -13.35 -10.19
N ALA A 129 -7.89 -13.00 -9.90
CA ALA A 129 -6.71 -13.73 -10.37
C ALA A 129 -6.60 -15.17 -9.82
N ILE A 130 -7.31 -15.50 -8.73
CA ILE A 130 -7.28 -16.83 -8.09
C ILE A 130 -8.59 -17.58 -8.33
N ILE A 131 -9.75 -16.90 -8.28
CA ILE A 131 -11.06 -17.52 -8.55
C ILE A 131 -11.16 -18.06 -9.97
N VAL A 132 -10.74 -17.28 -10.96
CA VAL A 132 -10.88 -17.64 -12.38
C VAL A 132 -10.14 -18.95 -12.70
N PRO A 133 -8.85 -19.13 -12.36
CA PRO A 133 -8.17 -20.40 -12.63
C PRO A 133 -8.75 -21.57 -11.82
N LEU A 134 -9.14 -21.36 -10.56
CA LEU A 134 -9.75 -22.42 -9.72
C LEU A 134 -11.09 -22.91 -10.27
N THR A 135 -11.96 -21.98 -10.68
CA THR A 135 -13.28 -22.32 -11.25
C THR A 135 -13.13 -23.08 -12.56
N VAL A 136 -12.20 -22.68 -13.43
CA VAL A 136 -11.89 -23.39 -14.68
C VAL A 136 -11.44 -24.83 -14.39
N ILE A 137 -10.49 -25.03 -13.46
CA ILE A 137 -10.01 -26.36 -13.08
C ILE A 137 -11.15 -27.23 -12.54
N LEU A 138 -12.01 -26.68 -11.68
CA LEU A 138 -13.13 -27.42 -11.08
C LEU A 138 -14.15 -27.86 -12.13
N VAL A 139 -14.45 -26.99 -13.11
CA VAL A 139 -15.33 -27.33 -14.23
C VAL A 139 -14.74 -28.46 -15.08
N PHE A 140 -13.45 -28.42 -15.40
CA PHE A 140 -12.78 -29.51 -16.13
C PHE A 140 -12.84 -30.84 -15.37
N LEU A 141 -12.59 -30.82 -14.06
CA LEU A 141 -12.68 -32.02 -13.22
C LEU A 141 -14.11 -32.59 -13.19
N LEU A 142 -15.13 -31.74 -13.12
CA LEU A 142 -16.53 -32.19 -13.17
C LEU A 142 -16.87 -32.85 -14.51
N VAL A 143 -16.45 -32.25 -15.64
CA VAL A 143 -16.68 -32.83 -16.98
C VAL A 143 -16.00 -34.20 -17.10
N ILE A 144 -14.76 -34.33 -16.61
CA ILE A 144 -14.03 -35.60 -16.60
C ILE A 144 -14.75 -36.62 -15.72
N CYS A 145 -15.17 -36.26 -14.50
CA CYS A 145 -15.90 -37.15 -13.60
C CYS A 145 -17.21 -37.63 -14.23
N VAL A 146 -17.99 -36.74 -14.85
CA VAL A 146 -19.23 -37.11 -15.56
C VAL A 146 -18.91 -38.04 -16.73
N GLY A 147 -17.88 -37.73 -17.52
CA GLY A 147 -17.42 -38.58 -18.62
C GLY A 147 -17.01 -39.98 -18.16
N ILE A 148 -16.28 -40.09 -17.05
CA ILE A 148 -15.90 -41.37 -16.44
C ILE A 148 -17.14 -42.12 -15.95
N LEU A 149 -18.08 -41.45 -15.28
CA LEU A 149 -19.32 -42.09 -14.83
C LEU A 149 -20.14 -42.63 -16.00
N PHE A 150 -20.29 -41.85 -17.07
CA PHE A 150 -20.96 -42.29 -18.29
C PHE A 150 -20.23 -43.46 -18.96
N TYR A 151 -18.90 -43.39 -19.05
CA TYR A 151 -18.09 -44.46 -19.60
C TYR A 151 -18.21 -45.75 -18.76
N CYS A 152 -18.14 -45.64 -17.43
CA CYS A 152 -18.32 -46.77 -16.52
C CYS A 152 -19.73 -47.37 -16.62
N ARG A 153 -20.78 -46.52 -16.72
CA ARG A 153 -22.15 -47.00 -16.92
C ARG A 153 -22.32 -47.68 -18.27
N HIS A 154 -21.82 -47.08 -19.35
CA HIS A 154 -21.88 -47.66 -20.69
C HIS A 154 -21.16 -49.01 -20.73
N ARG A 155 -19.94 -49.09 -20.20
CA ARG A 155 -19.19 -50.34 -20.13
C ARG A 155 -19.89 -51.41 -19.29
N ARG A 156 -20.59 -51.02 -18.21
CA ARG A 156 -21.40 -51.94 -17.42
C ARG A 156 -22.57 -52.50 -18.22
N PHE A 157 -23.24 -51.68 -19.04
CA PHE A 157 -24.30 -52.18 -19.94
C PHE A 157 -23.73 -53.14 -20.99
N GLU A 158 -22.58 -52.84 -21.59
CA GLU A 158 -21.90 -53.75 -22.53
C GLU A 158 -21.54 -55.10 -21.87
N ALA A 159 -21.11 -55.08 -20.61
CA ALA A 159 -20.80 -56.28 -19.84
C ALA A 159 -22.05 -57.12 -19.50
N GLU A 160 -23.23 -56.51 -19.36
CA GLU A 160 -24.49 -57.22 -19.17
C GLU A 160 -25.09 -57.73 -20.50
N LEU A 161 -24.76 -57.12 -21.64
CA LEU A 161 -25.19 -57.57 -22.98
C LEU A 161 -24.33 -58.71 -23.56
N GLN A 162 -23.13 -58.98 -23.03
CA GLN A 162 -22.36 -60.17 -23.37
C GLN A 162 -22.65 -61.29 -22.36
N PRO A 163 -23.63 -62.17 -22.59
CA PRO A 163 -23.70 -63.42 -21.85
C PRO A 163 -22.42 -64.19 -22.14
N THR A 164 -21.73 -64.61 -21.08
CA THR A 164 -20.61 -65.55 -21.12
C THR A 164 -20.91 -66.65 -22.11
N LYS A 165 -20.09 -66.72 -23.17
CA LYS A 165 -20.05 -67.84 -24.10
C LYS A 165 -19.84 -69.12 -23.28
N PRO A 166 -20.81 -70.05 -23.21
CA PRO A 166 -20.60 -71.30 -22.49
C PRO A 166 -19.55 -72.12 -23.24
N ALA A 167 -18.59 -72.65 -22.47
CA ALA A 167 -17.71 -73.73 -22.87
C ALA A 167 -18.47 -75.06 -22.88
#